data_AF-A0A953CSI7-F1
#
_entry.id   AF-A0A953CSI7-F1
#
_cell.length_a   1.000
_cell.length_b   1.000
_cell.length_c   1.000
_cell.angle_alpha   90.00
_cell.angle_beta   90.00
_cell.angle_gamma   90.00
#
_symmetry.space_group_name_H-M   'P 1'
#
loop_
_entity.id
_entity.type
_entity.pdbx_description
1 polymer ?
#
loop_
_entity_poly.entity_id
_entity_poly.type
_entity_poly.pdbx_seq_one_letter_code
_entity_poly.pdbx_strand_id
1 'polypeptide(L)'
;MIKPDIIAAIATPPGRGGVGIVRISGKDLTALARTLPGGLPEPRKAQLSQFLDTEGQIIDQGIALYFPAPYSYTGEDVLELQGHGGPAIMNLLLNQCLACGARLAEPGEFTLRAYLNNKIDLVQAESVSNLIEASTTEAARCAVRSLQGFFSRAINELVQSLTTLRMLIEATLDFPEEEIGGLYHTEIRARLNTISEQLARVMSSAVRGNLLQEGIKVVLIGEPNVGKSSLLNQLAEDDVAIVTEIPGTTRDSIQRTITIAGIPIHVTDTAGLRETTDIVEQKGIERTQAAVRNADMRIHLIDGSRHFADDTRTSALTAFSIDKPHITVINKIDLLDAQPKMEISDHHVEIHLSAKTGAGIDMLREQILKTAGWDTNQTEEGLFMARQRHLESLHIAQQHINAAWIYSESESNWELLAEELRIAQEALSSITGRFTADDLLGKIFSEFCIGK
;
A
#
# COMPACT_ATOMS: atom_id res chain seq x y z
N MET A 1 -5.11 1.96 -38.92
CA MET A 1 -4.30 3.16 -38.58
C MET A 1 -3.49 2.82 -37.34
N ILE A 2 -2.17 2.94 -37.40
CA ILE A 2 -1.30 2.78 -36.24
C ILE A 2 -1.76 3.84 -35.23
N LYS A 3 -2.21 3.43 -34.04
CA LYS A 3 -2.57 4.38 -32.97
C LYS A 3 -1.37 5.32 -32.77
N PRO A 4 -1.58 6.66 -32.65
CA PRO A 4 -0.50 7.52 -32.21
C PRO A 4 0.03 7.01 -30.86
N ASP A 5 1.32 6.68 -30.84
CA ASP A 5 2.01 6.10 -29.67
C ASP A 5 2.50 7.20 -28.70
N ILE A 6 2.26 8.47 -29.04
CA ILE A 6 2.57 9.61 -28.17
C ILE A 6 1.39 9.85 -27.24
N ILE A 7 1.65 9.90 -25.94
CA ILE A 7 0.67 10.18 -24.90
C ILE A 7 0.92 11.53 -24.26
N ALA A 8 -0.15 12.21 -23.86
CA ALA A 8 -0.10 13.47 -23.13
C ALA A 8 -1.13 13.49 -21.99
N ALA A 9 -0.77 14.15 -20.89
CA ALA A 9 -1.67 14.39 -19.77
C ALA A 9 -1.19 15.55 -18.88
N ILE A 10 -2.10 16.11 -18.09
CA ILE A 10 -1.75 17.05 -17.02
C ILE A 10 -1.19 16.21 -15.85
N ALA A 11 0.07 16.47 -15.46
CA ALA A 11 0.79 15.69 -14.45
C ALA A 11 0.66 16.27 -13.02
N THR A 12 0.20 17.51 -12.89
CA THR A 12 -0.06 18.17 -11.60
C THR A 12 -1.49 17.93 -11.11
N PRO A 13 -1.75 17.96 -9.79
CA PRO A 13 -3.10 17.80 -9.24
C PRO A 13 -4.09 18.81 -9.83
N PRO A 14 -5.38 18.43 -9.98
CA PRO A 14 -6.42 19.36 -10.42
C PRO A 14 -6.60 20.47 -9.38
N GLY A 15 -6.80 21.70 -9.85
CA GLY A 15 -7.01 22.85 -8.98
C GLY A 15 -6.34 24.11 -9.52
N ARG A 16 -6.08 25.07 -8.62
CA ARG A 16 -5.35 26.30 -8.94
C ARG A 16 -3.99 26.23 -8.26
N GLY A 17 -2.93 26.39 -9.04
CA GLY A 17 -1.55 26.45 -8.54
C GLY A 17 -0.75 27.52 -9.28
N GLY A 18 0.42 27.88 -8.72
CA GLY A 18 1.35 28.79 -9.40
C GLY A 18 1.91 28.20 -10.70
N VAL A 19 2.11 26.87 -10.72
CA VAL A 19 2.63 26.12 -11.88
C VAL A 19 1.76 24.89 -12.13
N GLY A 20 1.55 24.57 -13.40
CA GLY A 20 0.94 23.33 -13.86
C GLY A 20 1.79 22.70 -14.96
N ILE A 21 1.78 21.37 -15.04
CA ILE A 21 2.65 20.61 -15.96
C ILE A 21 1.78 19.77 -16.90
N VAL A 22 1.97 19.94 -18.21
CA VAL A 22 1.53 18.97 -19.22
C VAL A 22 2.74 18.12 -19.61
N ARG A 23 2.66 16.82 -19.36
CA ARG A 23 3.70 15.84 -19.69
C ARG A 23 3.32 15.08 -20.94
N ILE A 24 4.28 14.89 -21.83
CA ILE A 24 4.16 14.10 -23.05
C ILE A 24 5.25 13.01 -23.05
N SER A 25 4.91 11.78 -23.47
CA SER A 25 5.86 10.69 -23.72
C SER A 25 5.57 10.00 -25.04
N GLY A 26 6.60 9.59 -25.76
CA GLY A 26 6.46 8.72 -26.94
C GLY A 26 7.72 8.67 -27.78
N LYS A 27 7.65 7.94 -28.89
CA LYS A 27 8.74 7.93 -29.88
C LYS A 27 8.64 9.15 -30.78
N ASP A 28 9.74 9.89 -30.89
CA ASP A 28 9.88 11.05 -31.78
C ASP A 28 8.87 12.19 -31.49
N LEU A 29 9.25 13.10 -30.60
CA LEU A 29 8.45 14.28 -30.25
C LEU A 29 8.65 15.47 -31.21
N THR A 30 9.28 15.29 -32.37
CA THR A 30 9.55 16.40 -33.31
C THR A 30 8.27 17.06 -33.83
N ALA A 31 7.18 16.31 -34.00
CA ALA A 31 5.87 16.87 -34.38
C ALA A 31 5.35 17.87 -33.32
N LEU A 32 5.62 17.61 -32.04
CA LEU A 32 5.23 18.47 -30.92
C LEU A 32 6.17 19.66 -30.73
N ALA A 33 7.37 19.63 -31.30
CA ALA A 33 8.27 20.78 -31.35
C ALA A 33 7.61 22.02 -31.99
N ARG A 34 6.59 21.82 -32.83
CA ARG A 34 5.81 22.91 -33.46
C ARG A 34 5.00 23.74 -32.46
N THR A 35 4.71 23.20 -31.29
CA THR A 35 4.03 23.93 -30.20
C THR A 35 4.97 24.94 -29.50
N LEU A 36 6.27 24.88 -29.81
CA LEU A 36 7.33 25.69 -29.22
C LEU A 36 8.05 26.52 -30.31
N PRO A 37 8.03 27.86 -30.26
CA PRO A 37 8.88 28.67 -31.09
C PRO A 37 10.34 28.40 -30.72
N GLY A 38 11.11 27.89 -31.69
CA GLY A 38 12.50 27.45 -31.49
C GLY A 38 12.68 25.93 -31.39
N GLY A 39 11.59 25.15 -31.40
CA GLY A 39 11.65 23.69 -31.40
C GLY A 39 11.87 23.08 -30.00
N LEU A 40 12.37 21.83 -29.97
CA LEU A 40 12.64 21.13 -28.71
C LEU A 40 13.83 21.78 -27.98
N PRO A 41 13.73 21.97 -26.66
CA PRO A 41 14.84 22.43 -25.84
C PRO A 41 16.06 21.51 -25.89
N GLU A 42 17.22 22.04 -25.50
CA GLU A 42 18.38 21.20 -25.23
C GLU A 42 18.06 20.16 -24.12
N PRO A 43 18.52 18.90 -24.25
CA PRO A 43 18.27 17.85 -23.27
C PRO A 43 18.56 18.28 -21.83
N ARG A 44 17.53 18.17 -20.97
CA ARG A 44 17.56 18.49 -19.54
C ARG A 44 17.96 19.92 -19.19
N LYS A 45 17.80 20.87 -20.12
CA LYS A 45 17.95 22.30 -19.84
C LYS A 45 16.60 22.97 -19.85
N ALA A 46 16.31 23.71 -18.78
CA ALA A 46 15.12 24.52 -18.69
C ALA A 46 15.20 25.65 -19.72
N GLN A 47 14.23 25.72 -20.62
CA GLN A 47 14.12 26.78 -21.61
C GLN A 47 12.84 27.56 -21.39
N LEU A 48 12.95 28.88 -21.25
CA LEU A 48 11.80 29.78 -21.27
C LEU A 48 11.22 29.82 -22.69
N SER A 49 9.97 29.42 -22.84
CA SER A 49 9.30 29.27 -24.12
C SER A 49 7.89 29.87 -24.09
N GLN A 50 7.45 30.38 -25.23
CA GLN A 50 6.03 30.65 -25.47
C GLN A 50 5.38 29.34 -25.95
N PHE A 51 4.18 29.03 -25.47
CA PHE A 51 3.42 27.88 -25.93
C PHE A 51 2.37 28.38 -26.92
N LEU A 52 2.39 27.83 -28.14
CA LEU A 52 1.56 28.31 -29.24
C LEU A 52 0.43 27.32 -29.56
N ASP A 53 -0.74 27.85 -29.92
CA ASP A 53 -1.82 27.07 -30.50
C ASP A 53 -1.58 26.74 -31.98
N THR A 54 -2.52 26.02 -32.62
CA THR A 54 -2.45 25.67 -34.05
C THR A 54 -2.48 26.87 -35.00
N GLU A 55 -2.98 28.02 -34.55
CA GLU A 55 -3.03 29.27 -35.31
C GLU A 55 -1.79 30.14 -35.09
N GLY A 56 -0.91 29.75 -34.16
CA GLY A 56 0.29 30.50 -33.78
C GLY A 56 0.03 31.57 -32.71
N GLN A 57 -1.14 31.57 -32.06
CA GLN A 57 -1.43 32.46 -30.94
C GLN A 57 -0.79 31.92 -29.66
N ILE A 58 -0.39 32.83 -28.77
CA ILE A 58 0.23 32.46 -27.49
C ILE A 58 -0.86 31.97 -26.54
N ILE A 59 -0.75 30.71 -26.12
CA ILE A 59 -1.56 30.11 -25.05
C ILE A 59 -1.04 30.59 -23.69
N ASP A 60 0.26 30.47 -23.48
CA ASP A 60 0.94 30.82 -22.23
C ASP A 60 2.46 31.00 -22.46
N GLN A 61 3.17 31.48 -21.45
CA GLN A 61 4.64 31.53 -21.40
C GLN A 61 5.13 30.78 -20.16
N GLY A 62 6.04 29.83 -20.36
CA GLY A 62 6.50 28.94 -19.30
C GLY A 62 7.83 28.28 -19.60
N ILE A 63 8.15 27.21 -18.86
CA ILE A 63 9.37 26.44 -19.03
C ILE A 63 9.07 25.17 -19.82
N ALA A 64 9.85 24.91 -20.87
CA ALA A 64 9.88 23.63 -21.55
C ALA A 64 11.11 22.82 -21.10
N LEU A 65 10.92 21.52 -20.85
CA LEU A 65 11.99 20.58 -20.50
C LEU A 65 11.90 19.32 -21.37
N TYR A 66 13.00 18.98 -22.03
CA TYR A 66 13.09 17.79 -22.89
C TYR A 66 14.03 16.74 -22.29
N PHE A 67 13.57 15.49 -22.25
CA PHE A 67 14.32 14.32 -21.78
C PHE A 67 14.38 13.28 -22.89
N PRO A 68 15.51 13.14 -23.60
CA PRO A 68 15.63 12.15 -24.66
C PRO A 68 15.73 10.73 -24.11
N ALA A 69 15.21 9.77 -24.87
CA ALA A 69 15.41 8.35 -24.63
C ALA A 69 16.92 7.98 -24.61
N PRO A 70 17.34 6.96 -23.84
CA PRO A 70 16.57 6.16 -22.88
C PRO A 70 16.50 6.79 -21.48
N TYR A 71 16.91 8.05 -21.34
CA TYR A 71 17.20 8.65 -20.03
C TYR A 71 16.12 9.64 -19.58
N SER A 72 14.89 9.18 -19.65
CA SER A 72 13.67 9.83 -19.17
C SER A 72 12.97 8.92 -18.14
N TYR A 73 11.85 9.39 -17.60
CA TYR A 73 11.01 8.61 -16.69
C TYR A 73 10.44 7.34 -17.36
N THR A 74 9.85 7.48 -18.54
CA THR A 74 9.23 6.36 -19.28
C THR A 74 10.25 5.50 -20.03
N GLY A 75 11.49 5.98 -20.21
CA GLY A 75 12.48 5.36 -21.09
C GLY A 75 12.35 5.78 -22.56
N GLU A 76 11.32 6.55 -22.90
CA GLU A 76 11.09 7.14 -24.23
C GLU A 76 11.52 8.61 -24.27
N ASP A 77 11.27 9.33 -25.37
CA ASP A 77 11.38 10.78 -25.33
C ASP A 77 10.25 11.36 -24.48
N VAL A 78 10.58 12.30 -23.59
CA VAL A 78 9.61 13.00 -22.74
C VAL A 78 9.76 14.52 -22.89
N LEU A 79 8.66 15.22 -23.04
CA LEU A 79 8.58 16.68 -23.03
C LEU A 79 7.64 17.12 -21.91
N GLU A 80 8.10 18.05 -21.07
CA GLU A 80 7.28 18.69 -20.04
C GLU A 80 7.10 20.18 -20.38
N LEU A 81 5.83 20.61 -20.43
CA LEU A 81 5.44 22.00 -20.59
C LEU A 81 4.94 22.51 -19.24
N GLN A 82 5.71 23.39 -18.60
CA GLN A 82 5.43 23.95 -17.28
C GLN A 82 4.92 25.38 -17.44
N GLY A 83 3.60 25.55 -17.41
CA GLY A 83 2.92 26.84 -17.52
C GLY A 83 2.26 27.27 -16.21
N HIS A 84 1.45 28.31 -16.26
CA HIS A 84 0.65 28.76 -15.13
C HIS A 84 -0.44 27.72 -14.78
N GLY A 85 -0.54 27.33 -13.50
CA GLY A 85 -1.40 26.23 -13.03
C GLY A 85 -2.91 26.55 -12.98
N GLY A 86 -3.43 27.32 -13.94
CA GLY A 86 -4.85 27.57 -14.11
C GLY A 86 -5.52 26.45 -14.92
N PRO A 87 -6.70 25.92 -14.51
CA PRO A 87 -7.37 24.84 -15.23
C PRO A 87 -7.65 25.13 -16.71
N ALA A 88 -7.98 26.37 -17.06
CA ALA A 88 -8.22 26.77 -18.45
C ALA A 88 -6.94 26.67 -19.29
N ILE A 89 -5.82 27.17 -18.76
CA ILE A 89 -4.52 27.16 -19.44
C ILE A 89 -4.03 25.72 -19.63
N MET A 90 -4.12 24.88 -18.58
CA MET A 90 -3.72 23.47 -18.66
C MET A 90 -4.54 22.69 -19.70
N ASN A 91 -5.84 22.94 -19.78
CA ASN A 91 -6.68 22.32 -20.81
C ASN A 91 -6.34 22.80 -22.23
N LEU A 92 -6.03 24.10 -22.41
CA LEU A 92 -5.58 24.62 -23.71
C LEU A 92 -4.27 23.96 -24.15
N LEU A 93 -3.27 23.88 -23.26
CA LEU A 93 -2.00 23.21 -23.56
C LEU A 93 -2.17 21.73 -23.86
N LEU A 94 -2.99 21.01 -23.08
CA LEU A 94 -3.27 19.60 -23.32
C LEU A 94 -3.95 19.40 -24.67
N ASN A 95 -5.01 20.16 -24.97
CA ASN A 95 -5.72 20.08 -26.25
C ASN A 95 -4.80 20.38 -27.43
N GLN A 96 -3.86 21.32 -27.28
CA GLN A 96 -2.85 21.59 -28.29
C GLN A 96 -1.93 20.39 -28.52
N CYS A 97 -1.49 19.71 -27.46
CA CYS A 97 -0.70 18.48 -27.59
C CYS A 97 -1.48 17.39 -28.33
N LEU A 98 -2.78 17.25 -28.04
CA LEU A 98 -3.66 16.29 -28.73
C LEU A 98 -3.83 16.64 -30.22
N ALA A 99 -4.03 17.92 -30.55
CA ALA A 99 -4.13 18.39 -31.93
C ALA A 99 -2.83 18.15 -32.73
N CYS A 100 -1.68 18.15 -32.06
CA CYS A 100 -0.38 17.84 -32.63
C CYS A 100 -0.04 16.33 -32.70
N GLY A 101 -1.02 15.45 -32.42
CA GLY A 101 -0.89 14.00 -32.65
C GLY A 101 -0.65 13.16 -31.40
N ALA A 102 -0.67 13.76 -30.20
CA ALA A 102 -0.73 12.97 -28.97
C ALA A 102 -2.15 12.41 -28.75
N ARG A 103 -2.25 11.29 -28.03
CA ARG A 103 -3.52 10.86 -27.40
C ARG A 103 -3.52 11.20 -25.92
N LEU A 104 -4.70 11.19 -25.31
CA LEU A 104 -4.79 11.27 -23.86
C LEU A 104 -4.22 9.98 -23.24
N ALA A 105 -3.32 10.15 -22.27
CA ALA A 105 -2.77 9.03 -21.51
C ALA A 105 -3.86 8.33 -20.69
N GLU A 106 -3.77 7.01 -20.60
CA GLU A 106 -4.55 6.22 -19.66
C GLU A 106 -4.04 6.37 -18.21
N PRO A 107 -4.86 6.05 -17.20
CA PRO A 107 -4.41 5.98 -15.82
C PRO A 107 -3.14 5.11 -15.68
N GLY A 108 -2.09 5.66 -15.03
CA GLY A 108 -0.82 4.95 -14.81
C GLY A 108 0.03 4.66 -16.05
N GLU A 109 -0.35 5.16 -17.24
CA GLU A 109 0.32 4.76 -18.49
C GLU A 109 1.80 5.19 -18.56
N PHE A 110 2.21 6.31 -17.96
CA PHE A 110 3.63 6.68 -17.98
C PHE A 110 4.45 5.75 -17.07
N THR A 111 3.92 5.37 -15.91
CA THR A 111 4.57 4.40 -15.01
C THR A 111 4.61 3.01 -15.66
N LEU A 112 3.52 2.59 -16.33
CA LEU A 112 3.46 1.34 -17.09
C LEU A 112 4.54 1.31 -18.18
N ARG A 113 4.70 2.39 -18.94
CA ARG A 113 5.77 2.50 -19.96
C ARG A 113 7.16 2.44 -19.34
N ALA A 114 7.37 3.08 -18.18
CA ALA A 114 8.63 2.97 -17.44
C ALA A 114 8.95 1.51 -17.07
N TYR A 115 7.94 0.76 -16.61
CA TYR A 115 8.06 -0.67 -16.33
C TYR A 115 8.38 -1.50 -17.59
N LEU A 116 7.61 -1.34 -18.66
CA LEU A 116 7.81 -2.05 -19.93
C LEU A 116 9.17 -1.78 -20.57
N ASN A 117 9.72 -0.57 -20.35
CA ASN A 117 11.04 -0.16 -20.82
C ASN A 117 12.16 -0.50 -19.81
N ASN A 118 11.90 -1.35 -18.82
CA ASN A 118 12.87 -1.81 -17.80
C ASN A 118 13.54 -0.66 -17.02
N LYS A 119 12.85 0.49 -16.85
CA LYS A 119 13.34 1.61 -16.04
C LYS A 119 13.15 1.36 -14.56
N ILE A 120 12.07 0.66 -14.23
CA ILE A 120 11.64 0.29 -12.88
C ILE A 120 11.03 -1.12 -12.96
N ASP A 121 11.06 -1.86 -11.86
CA ASP A 121 10.29 -3.10 -11.74
C ASP A 121 8.85 -2.85 -11.24
N LEU A 122 8.05 -3.91 -11.11
CA LEU A 122 6.64 -3.80 -10.73
C LEU A 122 6.45 -3.26 -9.30
N VAL A 123 7.34 -3.62 -8.37
CA VAL A 123 7.29 -3.14 -6.98
C VAL A 123 7.61 -1.65 -6.92
N GLN A 124 8.60 -1.21 -7.68
CA GLN A 124 8.96 0.20 -7.79
C GLN A 124 7.83 1.01 -8.43
N ALA A 125 7.17 0.47 -9.45
CA ALA A 125 5.98 1.08 -10.06
C ALA A 125 4.85 1.27 -9.02
N GLU A 126 4.50 0.22 -8.27
CA GLU A 126 3.52 0.31 -7.17
C GLU A 126 3.91 1.32 -6.10
N SER A 127 5.21 1.43 -5.82
CA SER A 127 5.76 2.37 -4.83
C SER A 127 5.58 3.83 -5.25
N VAL A 128 5.45 4.13 -6.54
CA VAL A 128 5.12 5.49 -7.01
C VAL A 128 3.76 5.90 -6.45
N SER A 129 2.72 5.08 -6.62
CA SER A 129 1.37 5.38 -6.08
C SER A 129 1.39 5.49 -4.57
N ASN A 130 2.07 4.54 -3.91
CA ASN A 130 2.19 4.53 -2.45
C ASN A 130 2.83 5.82 -1.90
N LEU A 131 3.82 6.39 -2.61
CA LEU A 131 4.46 7.65 -2.22
C LEU A 131 3.53 8.85 -2.34
N ILE A 132 2.65 8.84 -3.33
CA ILE A 132 1.67 9.92 -3.57
C ILE A 132 0.54 9.87 -2.55
N GLU A 133 0.09 8.66 -2.19
CA GLU A 133 -1.02 8.42 -1.27
C GLU A 133 -0.61 8.47 0.20
N ALA A 134 0.70 8.39 0.50
CA ALA A 134 1.21 8.37 1.85
C ALA A 134 0.69 9.55 2.69
N SER A 135 -0.04 9.23 3.75
CA SER A 135 -0.63 10.18 4.69
C SER A 135 0.24 10.44 5.92
N THR A 136 1.28 9.63 6.14
CA THR A 136 2.23 9.75 7.26
C THR A 136 3.67 9.84 6.75
N THR A 137 4.55 10.43 7.57
CA THR A 137 5.97 10.62 7.22
C THR A 137 6.67 9.27 7.08
N GLU A 138 6.29 8.30 7.91
CA GLU A 138 6.81 6.95 7.98
C GLU A 138 6.43 6.16 6.72
N ALA A 139 5.16 6.24 6.29
CA ALA A 139 4.70 5.64 5.05
C ALA A 139 5.42 6.24 3.83
N ALA A 140 5.60 7.56 3.79
CA ALA A 140 6.32 8.23 2.70
C ALA A 140 7.80 7.78 2.64
N ARG A 141 8.50 7.72 3.78
CA ARG A 141 9.88 7.22 3.85
C ARG A 141 9.99 5.76 3.40
N CYS A 142 9.07 4.90 3.81
CA CYS A 142 9.04 3.50 3.37
C CYS A 142 8.78 3.39 1.86
N ALA A 143 7.87 4.20 1.31
CA ALA A 143 7.58 4.22 -0.13
C ALA A 143 8.81 4.66 -0.95
N VAL A 144 9.56 5.67 -0.47
CA VAL A 144 10.84 6.06 -1.10
C VAL A 144 11.85 4.91 -1.10
N ARG A 145 12.00 4.17 0.00
CA ARG A 145 12.90 3.00 0.05
C ARG A 145 12.48 1.91 -0.94
N SER A 146 11.19 1.58 -1.02
CA SER A 146 10.72 0.62 -2.03
C SER A 146 10.96 1.13 -3.45
N LEU A 147 10.76 2.42 -3.72
CA LEU A 147 11.06 3.04 -5.02
C LEU A 147 12.56 3.00 -5.36
N GLN A 148 13.43 3.10 -4.36
CA GLN A 148 14.89 2.89 -4.50
C GLN A 148 15.27 1.41 -4.69
N GLY A 149 14.30 0.50 -4.76
CA GLY A 149 14.50 -0.92 -5.04
C GLY A 149 15.03 -1.73 -3.86
N PHE A 150 14.84 -1.27 -2.62
CA PHE A 150 15.24 -2.06 -1.44
C PHE A 150 14.45 -3.37 -1.34
N PHE A 151 13.12 -3.32 -1.49
CA PHE A 151 12.29 -4.53 -1.45
C PHE A 151 12.62 -5.48 -2.60
N SER A 152 12.74 -4.93 -3.82
CA SER A 152 13.12 -5.71 -5.00
C SER A 152 14.46 -6.41 -4.85
N ARG A 153 15.46 -5.75 -4.25
CA ARG A 153 16.76 -6.38 -3.97
C ARG A 153 16.62 -7.55 -3.00
N ALA A 154 15.89 -7.39 -1.90
CA ALA A 154 15.66 -8.46 -0.93
C ALA A 154 14.96 -9.69 -1.56
N ILE A 155 13.96 -9.46 -2.43
CA ILE A 155 13.31 -10.55 -3.18
C ILE A 155 14.26 -11.20 -4.18
N ASN A 156 15.03 -10.41 -4.93
CA ASN A 156 15.98 -10.94 -5.91
C ASN A 156 17.10 -11.76 -5.24
N GLU A 157 17.55 -11.35 -4.04
CA GLU A 157 18.51 -12.12 -3.24
C GLU A 157 17.94 -13.50 -2.86
N LEU A 158 16.69 -13.55 -2.37
CA LEU A 158 16.00 -14.82 -2.09
C LEU A 158 15.85 -15.70 -3.34
N VAL A 159 15.44 -15.12 -4.47
CA VAL A 159 15.30 -15.83 -5.75
C VAL A 159 16.65 -16.38 -6.22
N GLN A 160 17.73 -15.62 -6.05
CA GLN A 160 19.09 -16.08 -6.40
C GLN A 160 19.56 -17.22 -5.48
N SER A 161 19.26 -17.15 -4.18
CA SER A 161 19.55 -18.23 -3.24
C SER A 161 18.77 -19.51 -3.57
N LEU A 162 17.48 -19.40 -3.90
CA LEU A 162 16.68 -20.53 -4.38
C LEU A 162 17.23 -21.12 -5.68
N THR A 163 17.59 -20.27 -6.64
CA THR A 163 18.20 -20.71 -7.91
C THR A 163 19.48 -21.51 -7.66
N THR A 164 20.34 -21.02 -6.76
CA THR A 164 21.59 -21.69 -6.41
C THR A 164 21.35 -23.04 -5.73
N LEU A 165 20.38 -23.12 -4.82
CA LEU A 165 20.01 -24.37 -4.16
C LEU A 165 19.40 -25.37 -5.15
N ARG A 166 18.53 -24.92 -6.06
CA ARG A 166 17.95 -25.78 -7.09
C ARG A 166 19.01 -26.36 -8.02
N MET A 167 19.99 -25.55 -8.45
CA MET A 167 21.12 -26.07 -9.25
C MET A 167 21.89 -27.18 -8.53
N LEU A 168 22.08 -27.08 -7.21
CA LEU A 168 22.74 -28.12 -6.41
C LEU A 168 21.92 -29.42 -6.38
N ILE A 169 20.61 -29.31 -6.18
CA ILE A 169 19.71 -30.47 -6.13
C ILE A 169 19.65 -31.15 -7.51
N GLU A 170 19.48 -30.38 -8.59
CA GLU A 170 19.44 -30.92 -9.95
C GLU A 170 20.73 -31.65 -10.31
N ALA A 171 21.89 -31.07 -9.97
CA ALA A 171 23.17 -31.75 -10.20
C ALA A 171 23.27 -33.09 -9.45
N THR A 172 22.61 -33.22 -8.30
CA THR A 172 22.64 -34.48 -7.54
C THR A 172 21.60 -35.49 -8.02
N LEU A 173 20.46 -35.03 -8.55
CA LEU A 173 19.46 -35.88 -9.20
C LEU A 173 19.98 -36.45 -10.53
N ASP A 174 20.73 -35.66 -11.30
CA ASP A 174 21.29 -36.08 -12.60
C ASP A 174 22.46 -37.08 -12.45
N PHE A 175 23.20 -37.05 -11.34
CA PHE A 175 24.42 -37.86 -11.12
C PHE A 175 24.43 -38.59 -9.75
N PRO A 176 23.53 -39.56 -9.52
CA PRO A 176 23.39 -40.24 -8.22
C PRO A 176 24.53 -41.22 -7.88
N GLU A 177 25.45 -41.52 -8.81
CA GLU A 177 26.52 -42.52 -8.63
C GLU A 177 27.80 -41.97 -7.96
N GLU A 178 27.87 -40.66 -7.68
CA GLU A 178 29.02 -40.06 -6.97
C GLU A 178 28.91 -40.27 -5.43
N GLU A 179 29.94 -40.87 -4.79
CA GLU A 179 30.02 -41.18 -3.35
C GLU A 179 30.10 -39.95 -2.40
N ILE A 180 29.40 -38.85 -2.73
CA ILE A 180 29.44 -37.55 -2.03
C ILE A 180 28.08 -37.22 -1.33
N GLY A 181 27.05 -38.06 -1.48
CA GLY A 181 25.65 -37.82 -1.05
C GLY A 181 25.44 -37.22 0.35
N GLY A 182 26.18 -37.70 1.35
CA GLY A 182 26.05 -37.20 2.74
C GLY A 182 26.47 -35.73 2.94
N LEU A 183 27.43 -35.22 2.17
CA LEU A 183 27.84 -33.82 2.22
C LEU A 183 26.76 -32.91 1.62
N TYR A 184 26.17 -33.33 0.49
CA TYR A 184 25.09 -32.60 -0.18
C TYR A 184 23.85 -32.45 0.69
N HIS A 185 23.44 -33.49 1.41
CA HIS A 185 22.28 -33.41 2.31
C HIS A 185 22.47 -32.34 3.41
N THR A 186 23.66 -32.29 4.03
CA THR A 186 23.95 -31.26 5.06
C THR A 186 23.99 -29.85 4.48
N GLU A 187 24.54 -29.69 3.28
CA GLU A 187 24.63 -28.40 2.59
C GLU A 187 23.25 -27.89 2.14
N ILE A 188 22.41 -28.76 1.58
CA ILE A 188 21.02 -28.45 1.19
C ILE A 188 20.24 -27.92 2.39
N ARG A 189 20.28 -28.62 3.53
CA ARG A 189 19.56 -28.19 4.74
C ARG A 189 20.09 -26.87 5.30
N ALA A 190 21.41 -26.65 5.29
CA ALA A 190 21.99 -25.38 5.72
C ALA A 190 21.53 -24.20 4.83
N ARG A 191 21.50 -24.41 3.51
CA ARG A 191 21.02 -23.42 2.53
C ARG A 191 19.51 -23.16 2.69
N LEU A 192 18.69 -24.21 2.87
CA LEU A 192 17.26 -24.08 3.16
C LEU A 192 17.01 -23.27 4.44
N ASN A 193 17.75 -23.54 5.51
CA ASN A 193 17.61 -22.80 6.77
C ASN A 193 17.92 -21.32 6.56
N THR A 194 19.01 -21.02 5.84
CA THR A 194 19.40 -19.64 5.51
C THR A 194 18.30 -18.92 4.72
N ILE A 195 17.72 -19.59 3.71
CA ILE A 195 16.61 -19.05 2.90
C ILE A 195 15.37 -18.81 3.77
N SER A 196 15.03 -19.75 4.65
CA SER A 196 13.90 -19.61 5.58
C SER A 196 14.07 -18.42 6.52
N GLU A 197 15.25 -18.23 7.09
CA GLU A 197 15.56 -17.08 7.95
C GLU A 197 15.55 -15.74 7.20
N GLN A 198 16.00 -15.73 5.93
CA GLN A 198 15.92 -14.54 5.08
C GLN A 198 14.45 -14.23 4.74
N LEU A 199 13.66 -15.24 4.37
CA LEU A 199 12.24 -15.07 4.05
C LEU A 199 11.45 -14.58 5.26
N ALA A 200 11.71 -15.13 6.45
CA ALA A 200 11.07 -14.67 7.68
C ALA A 200 11.35 -13.18 7.98
N ARG A 201 12.59 -12.73 7.74
CA ARG A 201 12.98 -11.31 7.87
C ARG A 201 12.26 -10.41 6.86
N VAL A 202 12.19 -10.85 5.60
CA VAL A 202 11.47 -10.13 4.53
C VAL A 202 9.97 -10.08 4.85
N MET A 203 9.37 -11.19 5.26
CA MET A 203 7.96 -11.28 5.65
C MET A 203 7.63 -10.34 6.81
N SER A 204 8.43 -10.37 7.88
CA SER A 204 8.24 -9.49 9.04
C SER A 204 8.29 -8.01 8.64
N SER A 205 9.24 -7.63 7.78
CA SER A 205 9.36 -6.27 7.26
C SER A 205 8.19 -5.89 6.35
N ALA A 206 7.74 -6.81 5.50
CA ALA A 206 6.61 -6.61 4.59
C ALA A 206 5.28 -6.42 5.33
N VAL A 207 5.01 -7.23 6.37
CA VAL A 207 3.80 -7.10 7.19
C VAL A 207 3.75 -5.73 7.87
N ARG A 208 4.88 -5.28 8.45
CA ARG A 208 4.99 -3.93 9.04
C ARG A 208 4.81 -2.83 7.99
N GLY A 209 5.45 -2.98 6.83
CA GLY A 209 5.27 -2.05 5.71
C GLY A 209 3.84 -1.96 5.21
N ASN A 210 3.11 -3.09 5.21
CA ASN A 210 1.71 -3.13 4.85
C ASN A 210 0.83 -2.38 5.86
N LEU A 211 1.10 -2.50 7.16
CA LEU A 211 0.39 -1.74 8.20
C LEU A 211 0.59 -0.23 8.03
N LEU A 212 1.79 0.23 7.67
CA LEU A 212 2.05 1.64 7.37
C LEU A 212 1.30 2.13 6.12
N GLN A 213 1.02 1.23 5.17
CA GLN A 213 0.32 1.55 3.93
C GLN A 213 -1.20 1.54 4.08
N GLU A 214 -1.75 0.40 4.47
CA GLU A 214 -3.20 0.13 4.50
C GLU A 214 -3.84 0.58 5.81
N GLY A 215 -3.02 0.83 6.84
CA GLY A 215 -3.49 1.12 8.17
C GLY A 215 -4.17 -0.07 8.85
N ILE A 216 -4.85 0.22 9.94
CA ILE A 216 -5.62 -0.75 10.74
C ILE A 216 -7.09 -0.34 10.69
N LYS A 217 -7.96 -1.25 10.24
CA LYS A 217 -9.41 -1.02 10.20
C LYS A 217 -10.02 -1.40 11.54
N VAL A 218 -10.53 -0.39 12.25
CA VAL A 218 -11.10 -0.54 13.58
C VAL A 218 -12.59 -0.24 13.54
N VAL A 219 -13.38 -1.13 14.12
CA VAL A 219 -14.80 -0.84 14.37
C VAL A 219 -15.00 -0.48 15.83
N LEU A 220 -15.55 0.72 16.07
CA LEU A 220 -15.86 1.23 17.39
C LEU A 220 -17.34 1.00 17.71
N ILE A 221 -17.61 0.22 18.76
CA ILE A 221 -18.94 -0.18 19.20
C ILE A 221 -19.23 0.38 20.59
N GLY A 222 -20.47 0.74 20.85
CA GLY A 222 -20.93 1.12 22.19
C GLY A 222 -22.24 1.89 22.16
N GLU A 223 -22.91 1.98 23.31
CA GLU A 223 -24.17 2.71 23.45
C GLU A 223 -24.04 4.22 23.15
N PRO A 224 -25.16 4.92 22.88
CA PRO A 224 -25.17 6.38 22.85
C PRO A 224 -24.63 6.97 24.17
N ASN A 225 -23.85 8.05 24.06
CA ASN A 225 -23.26 8.77 25.19
C ASN A 225 -22.25 7.97 26.04
N VAL A 226 -21.77 6.82 25.54
CA VAL A 226 -20.70 6.04 26.18
C VAL A 226 -19.32 6.71 26.08
N GLY A 227 -19.17 7.70 25.19
CA GLY A 227 -17.96 8.51 25.03
C GLY A 227 -17.12 8.19 23.79
N LYS A 228 -17.71 7.59 22.74
CA LYS A 228 -17.01 7.25 21.48
C LYS A 228 -16.32 8.44 20.82
N SER A 229 -17.03 9.56 20.67
CA SER A 229 -16.46 10.77 20.06
C SER A 229 -15.35 11.38 20.90
N SER A 230 -15.49 11.37 22.23
CA SER A 230 -14.43 11.80 23.15
C SER A 230 -13.19 10.92 23.03
N LEU A 231 -13.37 9.60 22.95
CA LEU A 231 -12.26 8.66 22.76
C LEU A 231 -11.51 8.91 21.45
N LEU A 232 -12.25 9.14 20.36
CA LEU A 232 -11.65 9.40 19.05
C LEU A 232 -10.85 10.70 19.03
N ASN A 233 -11.38 11.76 19.64
CA ASN A 233 -10.66 13.03 19.77
C ASN A 233 -9.39 12.84 20.60
N GLN A 234 -9.49 12.15 21.74
CA GLN A 234 -8.34 11.92 22.60
C GLN A 234 -7.26 11.08 21.91
N LEU A 235 -7.65 10.09 21.10
CA LEU A 235 -6.71 9.31 20.30
C LEU A 235 -6.05 10.15 19.20
N ALA A 236 -6.78 11.11 18.62
CA ALA A 236 -6.30 11.99 17.55
C ALA A 236 -5.43 13.18 18.03
N GLU A 237 -5.51 13.55 19.31
CA GLU A 237 -4.90 14.78 19.85
C GLU A 237 -3.35 14.78 19.88
N ASP A 238 -2.68 13.62 19.77
CA ASP A 238 -1.21 13.54 19.91
C ASP A 238 -0.44 13.39 18.59
N ASP A 239 -1.09 13.04 17.47
CA ASP A 239 -0.43 12.92 16.15
C ASP A 239 -1.32 13.53 15.08
N VAL A 240 -1.08 14.82 14.77
CA VAL A 240 -1.78 15.57 13.72
C VAL A 240 -1.65 14.85 12.38
N ALA A 241 -2.74 14.26 11.90
CA ALA A 241 -2.94 13.97 10.50
C ALA A 241 -4.31 14.48 10.06
N ILE A 242 -4.30 15.23 8.97
CA ILE A 242 -5.41 15.96 8.36
C ILE A 242 -6.65 15.05 8.29
N VAL A 243 -7.76 15.50 8.89
CA VAL A 243 -9.10 14.94 8.61
C VAL A 243 -9.39 15.23 7.14
N THR A 244 -9.04 14.29 6.25
CA THR A 244 -9.48 14.35 4.87
C THR A 244 -10.82 13.65 4.76
N GLU A 245 -11.86 14.40 4.41
CA GLU A 245 -13.00 13.83 3.72
C GLU A 245 -12.46 13.33 2.38
N ILE A 246 -12.53 12.02 2.11
CA ILE A 246 -12.19 11.48 0.79
C ILE A 246 -13.29 11.94 -0.17
N PRO A 247 -13.05 12.88 -1.10
CA PRO A 247 -14.12 13.40 -1.94
C PRO A 247 -14.50 12.34 -2.97
N GLY A 248 -15.71 11.78 -2.87
CA GLY A 248 -16.23 10.87 -3.90
C GLY A 248 -17.09 9.70 -3.43
N THR A 249 -17.17 9.41 -2.13
CA THR A 249 -18.11 8.41 -1.61
C THR A 249 -19.44 9.06 -1.30
N THR A 250 -20.49 8.58 -1.94
CA THR A 250 -21.83 9.17 -1.80
C THR A 250 -22.49 8.67 -0.51
N ARG A 251 -22.55 9.60 0.46
CA ARG A 251 -23.38 9.60 1.69
C ARG A 251 -22.97 8.54 2.72
N ASP A 252 -22.01 8.94 3.55
CA ASP A 252 -21.09 8.05 4.25
C ASP A 252 -21.47 7.75 5.70
N SER A 253 -21.26 6.50 6.10
CA SER A 253 -20.80 6.19 7.45
C SER A 253 -19.50 6.96 7.66
N ILE A 254 -19.44 7.84 8.66
CA ILE A 254 -18.29 8.70 8.94
C ILE A 254 -17.09 7.81 9.32
N GLN A 255 -16.28 7.41 8.33
CA GLN A 255 -15.00 6.75 8.54
C GLN A 255 -14.00 7.85 8.88
N ARG A 256 -13.42 7.79 10.08
CA ARG A 256 -12.39 8.73 10.52
C ARG A 256 -11.05 8.02 10.47
N THR A 257 -10.07 8.66 9.86
CA THR A 257 -8.67 8.20 9.93
C THR A 257 -7.96 9.01 10.99
N ILE A 258 -7.36 8.33 11.97
CA ILE A 258 -6.42 8.91 12.92
C ILE A 258 -5.05 8.28 12.71
N THR A 259 -4.00 8.83 13.31
CA THR A 259 -2.66 8.22 13.26
C THR A 259 -2.23 7.84 14.67
N ILE A 260 -1.64 6.65 14.82
CA ILE A 260 -1.00 6.21 16.07
C ILE A 260 0.40 5.72 15.70
N ALA A 261 1.45 6.40 16.20
CA ALA A 261 2.84 6.02 15.93
C ALA A 261 3.16 5.89 14.42
N GLY A 262 2.64 6.82 13.61
CA GLY A 262 2.84 6.83 12.15
C GLY A 262 1.96 5.84 11.34
N ILE A 263 1.11 5.04 12.01
CA ILE A 263 0.21 4.07 11.36
C ILE A 263 -1.19 4.67 11.24
N PRO A 264 -1.80 4.68 10.03
CA PRO A 264 -3.19 5.07 9.85
C PRO A 264 -4.14 4.10 10.56
N ILE A 265 -5.10 4.61 11.32
CA ILE A 265 -6.15 3.82 11.96
C ILE A 265 -7.49 4.30 11.40
N HIS A 266 -8.14 3.43 10.64
CA HIS A 266 -9.41 3.68 9.99
C HIS A 266 -10.56 3.27 10.90
N VAL A 267 -11.13 4.24 11.62
CA VAL A 267 -12.21 3.99 12.57
C VAL A 267 -13.57 4.15 11.91
N THR A 268 -14.38 3.10 11.97
CA THR A 268 -15.80 3.14 11.61
C THR A 268 -16.66 3.21 12.87
N ASP A 269 -17.41 4.29 13.06
CA ASP A 269 -18.34 4.44 14.19
C ASP A 269 -19.68 3.75 13.90
N THR A 270 -20.03 2.79 14.76
CA THR A 270 -21.29 2.04 14.65
C THR A 270 -22.47 2.69 15.38
N ALA A 271 -22.33 3.90 15.91
CA ALA A 271 -23.43 4.64 16.55
C ALA A 271 -24.71 4.76 15.69
N GLY A 272 -24.62 4.54 14.37
CA GLY A 272 -25.73 4.51 13.41
C GLY A 272 -26.35 3.14 13.14
N LEU A 273 -25.97 2.06 13.85
CA LEU A 273 -26.53 0.70 13.70
C LEU A 273 -27.92 0.55 14.35
N ARG A 274 -28.93 1.30 13.91
CA ARG A 274 -30.32 1.01 14.27
C ARG A 274 -31.05 0.39 13.09
N GLU A 275 -31.92 -0.58 13.41
CA GLU A 275 -32.98 -1.01 12.52
C GLU A 275 -33.96 0.15 12.36
N THR A 276 -34.04 0.72 11.17
CA THR A 276 -35.19 1.53 10.77
C THR A 276 -35.82 0.92 9.51
N THR A 277 -37.07 1.29 9.27
CA THR A 277 -37.88 0.77 8.17
C THR A 277 -37.61 1.47 6.83
N ASP A 278 -36.54 2.27 6.72
CA ASP A 278 -36.24 3.07 5.53
C ASP A 278 -35.30 2.33 4.55
N ILE A 279 -35.64 2.34 3.25
CA ILE A 279 -34.93 1.58 2.21
C ILE A 279 -33.48 2.09 2.03
N VAL A 280 -33.23 3.36 2.40
CA VAL A 280 -31.88 3.96 2.42
C VAL A 280 -31.03 3.39 3.57
N GLU A 281 -31.64 3.03 4.70
CA GLU A 281 -30.94 2.50 5.88
C GLU A 281 -30.68 1.00 5.81
N GLN A 282 -31.44 0.22 5.03
CA GLN A 282 -31.12 -1.20 4.76
C GLN A 282 -29.74 -1.37 4.11
N LYS A 283 -29.36 -0.48 3.17
CA LYS A 283 -27.99 -0.41 2.63
C LYS A 283 -26.98 0.00 3.71
N GLY A 284 -27.38 0.80 4.70
CA GLY A 284 -26.56 1.16 5.85
C GLY A 284 -26.26 -0.02 6.78
N ILE A 285 -27.23 -0.91 7.01
CA ILE A 285 -27.07 -2.13 7.80
C ILE A 285 -26.15 -3.13 7.08
N GLU A 286 -26.40 -3.41 5.78
CA GLU A 286 -25.53 -4.29 4.99
C GLU A 286 -24.09 -3.78 4.91
N ARG A 287 -23.90 -2.46 4.75
CA ARG A 287 -22.58 -1.82 4.73
C ARG A 287 -21.89 -1.84 6.09
N THR A 288 -22.62 -1.66 7.18
CA THR A 288 -22.00 -1.72 8.51
C THR A 288 -21.65 -3.16 8.89
N GLN A 289 -22.49 -4.14 8.51
CA GLN A 289 -22.11 -5.54 8.61
C GLN A 289 -20.89 -5.86 7.74
N ALA A 290 -20.78 -5.27 6.55
CA ALA A 290 -19.57 -5.39 5.72
C ALA A 290 -18.34 -4.74 6.38
N ALA A 291 -18.49 -3.56 6.98
CA ALA A 291 -17.42 -2.90 7.72
C ALA A 291 -16.96 -3.73 8.93
N VAL A 292 -17.88 -4.32 9.68
CA VAL A 292 -17.57 -5.26 10.77
C VAL A 292 -16.86 -6.50 10.24
N ARG A 293 -17.33 -7.09 9.13
CA ARG A 293 -16.66 -8.24 8.49
C ARG A 293 -15.27 -7.89 7.96
N ASN A 294 -15.02 -6.65 7.56
CA ASN A 294 -13.75 -6.20 6.98
C ASN A 294 -12.81 -5.54 8.01
N ALA A 295 -13.25 -5.32 9.25
CA ALA A 295 -12.43 -4.73 10.29
C ALA A 295 -11.31 -5.67 10.74
N ASP A 296 -10.12 -5.16 10.99
CA ASP A 296 -9.02 -5.96 11.53
C ASP A 296 -9.20 -6.20 13.04
N MET A 297 -9.89 -5.28 13.73
CA MET A 297 -10.23 -5.43 15.15
C MET A 297 -11.49 -4.68 15.56
N ARG A 298 -12.02 -5.06 16.73
CA ARG A 298 -13.16 -4.40 17.37
C ARG A 298 -12.76 -3.77 18.70
N ILE A 299 -13.21 -2.53 18.90
CA ILE A 299 -13.15 -1.84 20.19
C ILE A 299 -14.58 -1.67 20.70
N HIS A 300 -14.91 -2.30 21.83
CA HIS A 300 -16.22 -2.18 22.47
C HIS A 300 -16.14 -1.26 23.69
N LEU A 301 -16.73 -0.08 23.57
CA LEU A 301 -16.75 0.94 24.59
C LEU A 301 -17.98 0.78 25.49
N ILE A 302 -17.76 0.72 26.81
CA ILE A 302 -18.77 0.54 27.86
C ILE A 302 -18.65 1.70 28.87
N ASP A 303 -19.78 2.17 29.40
CA ASP A 303 -19.82 3.24 30.40
C ASP A 303 -19.68 2.63 31.80
N GLY A 304 -18.49 2.70 32.41
CA GLY A 304 -18.23 2.13 33.73
C GLY A 304 -19.11 2.72 34.85
N SER A 305 -19.66 3.93 34.66
CA SER A 305 -20.54 4.57 35.66
C SER A 305 -21.94 3.97 35.72
N ARG A 306 -22.33 3.14 34.74
CA ARG A 306 -23.65 2.48 34.69
C ARG A 306 -23.58 1.10 35.34
N HIS A 307 -24.58 0.78 36.17
CA HIS A 307 -24.79 -0.59 36.64
C HIS A 307 -25.39 -1.42 35.51
N PHE A 308 -24.57 -2.26 34.88
CA PHE A 308 -25.05 -3.27 33.94
C PHE A 308 -25.44 -4.53 34.73
N ALA A 309 -26.58 -5.14 34.39
CA ALA A 309 -26.81 -6.54 34.75
C ALA A 309 -25.82 -7.40 33.94
N ASP A 310 -25.25 -8.45 34.55
CA ASP A 310 -24.22 -9.29 33.92
C ASP A 310 -24.63 -9.82 32.52
N ASP A 311 -25.93 -9.96 32.23
CA ASP A 311 -26.45 -10.38 30.92
C ASP A 311 -26.18 -9.40 29.76
N THR A 312 -26.12 -8.09 30.03
CA THR A 312 -25.88 -7.07 28.97
C THR A 312 -24.42 -7.02 28.49
N ARG A 313 -23.46 -7.43 29.33
CA ARG A 313 -22.06 -7.62 28.88
C ARG A 313 -21.97 -8.74 27.84
N THR A 314 -22.82 -9.77 27.98
CA THR A 314 -22.79 -10.99 27.18
C THR A 314 -23.55 -10.85 25.86
N SER A 315 -24.67 -10.10 25.81
CA SER A 315 -25.50 -9.97 24.61
C SER A 315 -24.88 -9.15 23.47
N ALA A 316 -24.04 -8.16 23.78
CA ALA A 316 -23.28 -7.41 22.78
C ALA A 316 -22.10 -8.21 22.21
N LEU A 317 -21.60 -9.19 22.96
CA LEU A 317 -20.53 -10.10 22.55
C LEU A 317 -21.03 -11.19 21.60
N THR A 318 -22.28 -11.64 21.74
CA THR A 318 -22.86 -12.79 20.99
C THR A 318 -23.42 -12.44 19.61
N ALA A 319 -23.63 -11.15 19.29
CA ALA A 319 -24.18 -10.72 18.01
C ALA A 319 -23.15 -10.61 16.85
N PHE A 320 -21.86 -10.86 17.13
CA PHE A 320 -20.77 -10.66 16.16
C PHE A 320 -19.78 -11.82 16.17
N SER A 321 -19.23 -12.16 14.99
CA SER A 321 -18.33 -13.29 14.77
C SER A 321 -17.12 -13.28 15.73
N ILE A 322 -16.79 -14.44 16.29
CA ILE A 322 -15.81 -14.66 17.37
C ILE A 322 -14.34 -14.56 16.90
N ASP A 323 -14.09 -14.53 15.59
CA ASP A 323 -12.76 -14.83 15.03
C ASP A 323 -11.78 -13.63 14.97
N LYS A 324 -12.17 -12.44 15.44
CA LYS A 324 -11.33 -11.22 15.34
C LYS A 324 -10.96 -10.64 16.71
N PRO A 325 -9.75 -10.03 16.83
CA PRO A 325 -9.32 -9.44 18.09
C PRO A 325 -10.32 -8.44 18.65
N HIS A 326 -10.56 -8.54 19.96
CA HIS A 326 -11.57 -7.77 20.67
C HIS A 326 -10.99 -7.09 21.90
N ILE A 327 -11.06 -5.76 21.92
CA ILE A 327 -10.69 -4.93 23.06
C ILE A 327 -11.96 -4.35 23.67
N THR A 328 -12.20 -4.66 24.94
CA THR A 328 -13.23 -4.00 25.75
C THR A 328 -12.64 -2.79 26.44
N VAL A 329 -13.33 -1.67 26.36
CA VAL A 329 -12.90 -0.41 26.97
C VAL A 329 -13.97 0.05 27.95
N ILE A 330 -13.65 0.00 29.24
CA ILE A 330 -14.46 0.55 30.32
C ILE A 330 -14.11 2.03 30.47
N ASN A 331 -14.97 2.89 29.92
CA ASN A 331 -14.79 4.34 29.92
C ASN A 331 -15.42 5.01 31.16
N LYS A 332 -15.04 6.27 31.41
CA LYS A 332 -15.53 7.14 32.48
C LYS A 332 -15.11 6.72 33.90
N ILE A 333 -13.91 6.16 34.04
CA ILE A 333 -13.33 5.84 35.36
C ILE A 333 -13.17 7.07 36.26
N ASP A 334 -13.15 8.28 35.68
CA ASP A 334 -13.14 9.55 36.41
C ASP A 334 -14.42 9.77 37.25
N LEU A 335 -15.51 9.07 36.94
CA LEU A 335 -16.74 9.10 37.74
C LEU A 335 -16.75 8.05 38.86
N LEU A 336 -15.79 7.14 38.85
CA LEU A 336 -15.70 6.00 39.78
C LEU A 336 -14.54 6.15 40.77
N ASP A 337 -13.77 7.25 40.70
CA ASP A 337 -12.47 7.41 41.37
C ASP A 337 -11.52 6.21 41.16
N ALA A 338 -11.63 5.56 40.01
CA ALA A 338 -10.82 4.39 39.66
C ALA A 338 -9.58 4.80 38.87
N GLN A 339 -8.48 4.06 39.07
CA GLN A 339 -7.24 4.24 38.31
C GLN A 339 -7.32 3.48 36.97
N PRO A 340 -6.63 3.97 35.92
CA PRO A 340 -6.47 3.22 34.68
C PRO A 340 -5.85 1.85 34.95
N LYS A 341 -6.39 0.81 34.32
CA LYS A 341 -5.85 -0.56 34.39
C LYS A 341 -6.12 -1.32 33.11
N MET A 342 -5.32 -2.34 32.86
CA MET A 342 -5.51 -3.30 31.78
C MET A 342 -5.55 -4.70 32.38
N GLU A 343 -6.55 -5.48 31.99
CA GLU A 343 -6.70 -6.88 32.36
C GLU A 343 -6.72 -7.72 31.08
N ILE A 344 -5.89 -8.76 31.05
CA ILE A 344 -5.73 -9.66 29.90
C ILE A 344 -6.13 -11.05 30.36
N SER A 345 -7.16 -11.64 29.73
CA SER A 345 -7.60 -13.01 29.97
C SER A 345 -7.78 -13.74 28.64
N ASP A 346 -7.02 -14.81 28.39
CA ASP A 346 -6.98 -15.58 27.14
C ASP A 346 -7.01 -14.72 25.86
N HIS A 347 -8.19 -14.53 25.28
CA HIS A 347 -8.44 -13.80 24.02
C HIS A 347 -9.19 -12.47 24.21
N HIS A 348 -9.28 -11.99 25.45
CA HIS A 348 -10.00 -10.79 25.83
C HIS A 348 -9.06 -9.80 26.52
N VAL A 349 -9.05 -8.58 26.01
CA VAL A 349 -8.33 -7.46 26.63
C VAL A 349 -9.34 -6.45 27.11
N GLU A 350 -9.35 -6.18 28.41
CA GLU A 350 -10.19 -5.17 29.04
C GLU A 350 -9.32 -3.99 29.51
N ILE A 351 -9.67 -2.77 29.09
CA ILE A 351 -8.95 -1.55 29.40
C ILE A 351 -9.89 -0.57 30.10
N HIS A 352 -9.50 -0.13 31.29
CA HIS A 352 -10.20 0.88 32.07
C HIS A 352 -9.53 2.23 31.82
N LEU A 353 -10.28 3.21 31.29
CA LEU A 353 -9.76 4.53 30.92
C LEU A 353 -10.79 5.65 31.09
N SER A 354 -10.33 6.89 31.01
CA SER A 354 -11.20 8.08 30.94
C SER A 354 -10.90 8.87 29.67
N ALA A 355 -11.78 8.74 28.67
CA ALA A 355 -11.70 9.51 27.44
C ALA A 355 -11.91 11.02 27.63
N LYS A 356 -12.34 11.46 28.83
CA LYS A 356 -12.51 12.87 29.17
C LYS A 356 -11.23 13.50 29.70
N THR A 357 -10.44 12.72 30.45
CA THR A 357 -9.21 13.22 31.11
C THR A 357 -7.93 12.79 30.41
N GLY A 358 -8.01 11.82 29.50
CA GLY A 358 -6.85 11.22 28.84
C GLY A 358 -6.23 10.04 29.61
N ALA A 359 -6.66 9.79 30.85
CA ALA A 359 -6.09 8.73 31.68
C ALA A 359 -6.31 7.34 31.07
N GLY A 360 -5.24 6.60 30.80
CA GLY A 360 -5.28 5.24 30.24
C GLY A 360 -5.34 5.15 28.71
N ILE A 361 -5.30 6.28 28.00
CA ILE A 361 -5.37 6.30 26.52
C ILE A 361 -4.12 5.71 25.88
N ASP A 362 -2.93 5.97 26.44
CA ASP A 362 -1.68 5.39 25.93
C ASP A 362 -1.68 3.86 26.00
N MET A 363 -2.27 3.28 27.06
CA MET A 363 -2.44 1.84 27.17
C MET A 363 -3.31 1.27 26.04
N LEU A 364 -4.36 2.01 25.65
CA LEU A 364 -5.20 1.64 24.51
C LEU A 364 -4.43 1.75 23.19
N ARG A 365 -3.62 2.81 23.00
CA ARG A 365 -2.78 2.98 21.81
C ARG A 365 -1.80 1.82 21.64
N GLU A 366 -1.02 1.53 22.68
CA GLU A 366 -0.07 0.42 22.69
C GLU A 366 -0.75 -0.92 22.41
N GLN A 367 -1.93 -1.14 23.00
CA GLN A 367 -2.66 -2.38 22.80
C GLN A 367 -3.24 -2.50 21.37
N ILE A 368 -3.71 -1.41 20.76
CA ILE A 368 -4.15 -1.42 19.36
C ILE A 368 -2.99 -1.84 18.45
N LEU A 369 -1.82 -1.21 18.62
CA LEU A 369 -0.62 -1.52 17.84
C LEU A 369 -0.19 -2.97 18.03
N LYS A 370 -0.07 -3.43 19.28
CA LYS A 370 0.33 -4.80 19.62
C LYS A 370 -0.62 -5.84 19.03
N THR A 371 -1.91 -5.57 19.07
CA THR A 371 -2.93 -6.48 18.54
C THR A 371 -2.87 -6.57 17.01
N ALA A 372 -2.49 -5.49 16.34
CA ALA A 372 -2.24 -5.48 14.90
C ALA A 372 -0.89 -6.10 14.49
N GLY A 373 -0.09 -6.59 15.46
CA GLY A 373 1.23 -7.16 15.20
C GLY A 373 2.34 -6.11 15.04
N TRP A 374 2.09 -4.87 15.43
CA TRP A 374 3.12 -3.84 15.48
C TRP A 374 3.85 -3.86 16.83
N ASP A 375 5.15 -4.13 16.80
CA ASP A 375 6.03 -4.05 17.96
C ASP A 375 6.79 -2.71 17.94
N THR A 376 6.48 -1.85 18.90
CA THR A 376 7.12 -0.53 19.06
C THR A 376 8.58 -0.61 19.47
N ASN A 377 9.07 -1.78 19.91
CA ASN A 377 10.47 -1.95 20.33
C ASN A 377 11.42 -2.31 19.18
N GLN A 378 10.89 -2.56 17.98
CA GLN A 378 11.71 -2.92 16.82
C GLN A 378 12.07 -1.70 15.99
N THR A 379 13.37 -1.51 15.75
CA THR A 379 13.90 -0.47 14.88
C THR A 379 13.24 -0.50 13.49
N GLU A 380 12.98 0.70 12.97
CA GLU A 380 12.42 0.94 11.62
C GLU A 380 13.44 0.75 10.49
N GLU A 381 14.66 0.29 10.82
CA GLU A 381 15.70 0.01 9.84
C GLU A 381 15.31 -1.20 8.99
N GLY A 382 15.32 -1.01 7.67
CA GLY A 382 14.98 -2.07 6.71
C GLY A 382 13.50 -2.17 6.32
N LEU A 383 12.61 -1.31 6.86
CA LEU A 383 11.21 -1.27 6.43
C LEU A 383 11.07 -0.81 4.98
N PHE A 384 10.16 -1.48 4.26
CA PHE A 384 9.75 -1.18 2.90
C PHE A 384 8.24 -1.40 2.75
N MET A 385 7.60 -0.69 1.83
CA MET A 385 6.16 -0.84 1.56
C MET A 385 5.87 -2.16 0.86
N ALA A 386 4.80 -2.84 1.28
CA ALA A 386 4.28 -4.05 0.67
C ALA A 386 2.75 -4.03 0.61
N ARG A 387 2.19 -4.50 -0.51
CA ARG A 387 0.75 -4.67 -0.74
C ARG A 387 0.31 -6.08 -0.34
N GLN A 388 -1.00 -6.27 -0.21
CA GLN A 388 -1.58 -7.58 0.11
C GLN A 388 -1.12 -8.69 -0.85
N ARG A 389 -1.00 -8.41 -2.16
CA ARG A 389 -0.52 -9.40 -3.13
C ARG A 389 0.91 -9.86 -2.83
N HIS A 390 1.77 -8.98 -2.31
CA HIS A 390 3.14 -9.32 -1.96
C HIS A 390 3.16 -10.24 -0.76
N LEU A 391 2.33 -9.95 0.25
CA LEU A 391 2.16 -10.81 1.42
C LEU A 391 1.66 -12.20 1.02
N GLU A 392 0.69 -12.28 0.11
CA GLU A 392 0.19 -13.55 -0.42
C GLU A 392 1.29 -14.36 -1.12
N SER A 393 2.04 -13.75 -2.03
CA SER A 393 3.19 -14.39 -2.69
C SER A 393 4.26 -14.86 -1.69
N LEU A 394 4.55 -14.06 -0.66
CA LEU A 394 5.49 -14.43 0.40
C LEU A 394 4.95 -15.61 1.25
N HIS A 395 3.64 -15.67 1.51
CA HIS A 395 3.02 -16.75 2.26
C HIS A 395 3.06 -18.06 1.49
N ILE A 396 2.75 -18.01 0.19
CA ILE A 396 2.88 -19.15 -0.72
C ILE A 396 4.34 -19.64 -0.71
N ALA A 397 5.31 -18.74 -0.90
CA ALA A 397 6.72 -19.11 -0.84
C ALA A 397 7.11 -19.76 0.49
N GLN A 398 6.63 -19.25 1.62
CA GLN A 398 6.91 -19.81 2.94
C GLN A 398 6.31 -21.22 3.11
N GLN A 399 5.09 -21.44 2.63
CA GLN A 399 4.45 -22.77 2.67
C GLN A 399 5.28 -23.81 1.91
N HIS A 400 5.70 -23.47 0.69
CA HIS A 400 6.51 -24.35 -0.14
C HIS A 400 7.93 -24.54 0.40
N ILE A 401 8.54 -23.52 1.01
CA ILE A 401 9.83 -23.67 1.71
C ILE A 401 9.70 -24.59 2.94
N ASN A 402 8.58 -24.53 3.67
CA ASN A 402 8.32 -25.44 4.79
C ASN A 402 8.09 -26.88 4.30
N ALA A 403 7.38 -27.08 3.19
CA ALA A 403 7.23 -28.39 2.57
C ALA A 403 8.56 -28.96 2.07
N ALA A 404 9.36 -28.12 1.39
CA ALA A 404 10.73 -28.42 0.99
C ALA A 404 11.60 -28.87 2.18
N TRP A 405 11.48 -28.18 3.33
CA TRP A 405 12.20 -28.59 4.54
C TRP A 405 11.85 -30.02 4.98
N ILE A 406 10.57 -30.40 4.93
CA ILE A 406 10.11 -31.76 5.27
C ILE A 406 10.67 -32.76 4.25
N TYR A 407 10.57 -32.48 2.95
CA TYR A 407 11.10 -33.38 1.92
C TYR A 407 12.62 -33.49 1.92
N SER A 408 13.34 -32.52 2.47
CA SER A 408 14.79 -32.58 2.61
C SER A 408 15.29 -33.68 3.55
N GLU A 409 14.42 -34.29 4.37
CA GLU A 409 14.80 -35.34 5.33
C GLU A 409 15.22 -36.67 4.69
N SER A 410 14.78 -36.94 3.45
CA SER A 410 15.08 -38.19 2.74
C SER A 410 15.43 -37.91 1.29
N GLU A 411 16.53 -38.49 0.81
CA GLU A 411 16.97 -38.42 -0.59
C GLU A 411 15.90 -38.91 -1.56
N SER A 412 15.06 -39.87 -1.14
CA SER A 412 13.94 -40.38 -1.94
C SER A 412 12.90 -39.32 -2.33
N ASN A 413 12.88 -38.18 -1.64
CA ASN A 413 11.90 -37.12 -1.86
C ASN A 413 12.50 -35.90 -2.57
N TRP A 414 13.73 -35.99 -3.08
CA TRP A 414 14.42 -34.83 -3.65
C TRP A 414 13.78 -34.29 -4.94
N GLU A 415 13.07 -35.11 -5.70
CA GLU A 415 12.23 -34.63 -6.81
C GLU A 415 11.10 -33.71 -6.30
N LEU A 416 10.44 -34.09 -5.19
CA LEU A 416 9.42 -33.25 -4.56
C LEU A 416 10.03 -31.98 -3.96
N LEU A 417 11.19 -32.11 -3.30
CA LEU A 417 11.96 -30.96 -2.82
C LEU A 417 12.24 -29.96 -3.96
N ALA A 418 12.73 -30.43 -5.11
CA ALA A 418 13.03 -29.59 -6.26
C ALA A 418 11.79 -28.86 -6.79
N GLU A 419 10.65 -29.55 -6.83
CA GLU A 419 9.37 -28.99 -7.27
C GLU A 419 8.84 -27.93 -6.29
N GLU A 420 8.87 -28.19 -4.98
CA GLU A 420 8.50 -27.21 -3.96
C GLU A 420 9.34 -25.93 -4.06
N LEU A 421 10.66 -26.07 -4.29
CA LEU A 421 11.55 -24.92 -4.50
C LEU A 421 11.25 -24.16 -5.79
N ARG A 422 10.83 -24.85 -6.86
CA ARG A 422 10.39 -24.21 -8.11
C ARG A 422 9.17 -23.32 -7.86
N ILE A 423 8.15 -23.84 -7.17
CA ILE A 423 6.91 -23.09 -6.88
C ILE A 423 7.20 -21.89 -5.96
N ALA A 424 8.03 -22.07 -4.93
CA ALA A 424 8.46 -20.97 -4.07
C ALA A 424 9.17 -19.86 -4.87
N GLN A 425 10.05 -20.23 -5.80
CA GLN A 425 10.76 -19.29 -6.67
C GLN A 425 9.82 -18.53 -7.59
N GLU A 426 8.83 -19.19 -8.19
CA GLU A 426 7.81 -18.57 -9.05
C GLU A 426 6.96 -17.56 -8.27
N ALA A 427 6.52 -17.94 -7.05
CA ALA A 427 5.79 -17.05 -6.16
C ALA A 427 6.59 -15.78 -5.84
N LEU A 428 7.87 -15.89 -5.47
CA LEU A 428 8.71 -14.72 -5.21
C LEU A 428 9.00 -13.89 -6.48
N SER A 429 9.24 -14.54 -7.61
CA SER A 429 9.53 -13.85 -8.87
C SER A 429 8.34 -13.03 -9.39
N SER A 430 7.11 -13.48 -9.10
CA SER A 430 5.88 -12.76 -9.42
C SER A 430 5.77 -11.39 -8.73
N ILE A 431 6.43 -11.20 -7.58
CA ILE A 431 6.42 -9.93 -6.84
C ILE A 431 7.04 -8.81 -7.70
N THR A 432 8.21 -9.09 -8.29
CA THR A 432 8.96 -8.14 -9.13
C THR A 432 8.46 -8.03 -10.58
N GLY A 433 7.48 -8.85 -10.98
CA GLY A 433 6.88 -8.79 -12.33
C GLY A 433 7.58 -9.64 -13.40
N ARG A 434 8.58 -10.47 -13.06
CA ARG A 434 9.31 -11.29 -14.06
C ARG A 434 8.46 -12.38 -14.76
N PHE A 435 7.23 -12.66 -14.29
CA PHE A 435 6.37 -13.75 -14.80
C PHE A 435 4.85 -13.43 -14.80
N THR A 436 4.41 -12.19 -15.01
CA THR A 436 2.98 -11.84 -14.87
C THR A 436 2.19 -11.85 -16.17
N ALA A 437 0.95 -12.37 -16.12
CA ALA A 437 -0.06 -12.25 -17.17
C ALA A 437 -0.54 -10.80 -17.35
N ASP A 438 -0.82 -10.40 -18.59
CA ASP A 438 -1.22 -9.04 -18.98
C ASP A 438 -2.42 -8.49 -18.17
N ASP A 439 -3.34 -9.36 -17.72
CA ASP A 439 -4.53 -8.98 -16.95
C ASP A 439 -4.20 -8.38 -15.57
N LEU A 440 -3.09 -8.79 -14.94
CA LEU A 440 -2.67 -8.24 -13.64
C LEU A 440 -2.17 -6.81 -13.78
N LEU A 441 -1.43 -6.53 -14.88
CA LEU A 441 -0.90 -5.20 -15.16
C LEU A 441 -2.04 -4.20 -15.35
N GLY A 442 -3.06 -4.56 -16.12
CA GLY A 442 -4.24 -3.72 -16.34
C GLY A 442 -4.90 -3.27 -15.03
N LYS A 443 -5.07 -4.20 -14.08
CA LYS A 443 -5.67 -3.89 -12.77
C LYS A 443 -4.78 -2.95 -11.94
N ILE A 444 -3.48 -3.24 -11.83
CA ILE A 444 -2.54 -2.45 -11.01
C ILE A 444 -2.49 -1.00 -11.52
N PHE A 445 -2.28 -0.79 -12.81
CA PHE A 445 -2.11 0.56 -13.35
C PHE A 445 -3.44 1.34 -13.47
N SER A 446 -4.59 0.66 -13.51
CA SER A 446 -5.90 1.33 -13.51
C SER A 446 -6.20 2.12 -12.23
N GLU A 447 -5.56 1.77 -11.11
CA GLU A 447 -5.72 2.45 -9.82
C GLU A 447 -4.86 3.73 -9.71
N PHE A 448 -3.93 3.96 -10.65
CA PHE A 448 -3.03 5.12 -10.62
C PHE A 448 -3.70 6.38 -11.16
N CYS A 449 -3.17 7.55 -10.80
CA CYS A 449 -3.63 8.82 -11.39
C CYS A 449 -3.28 8.90 -12.89
N ILE A 450 -4.09 9.65 -13.65
CA ILE A 450 -3.76 10.08 -15.01
C ILE A 450 -2.58 11.06 -14.96
N GLY A 451 -1.61 10.92 -15.87
CA GLY A 451 -0.40 11.76 -15.94
C GLY A 451 0.83 11.19 -15.22
N LYS A 452 0.73 9.95 -14.74
CA LYS A 452 1.80 9.25 -14.03
C LYS A 452 2.18 7.95 -14.66
#